data_AF-A0A2H5V8L6-F1
#
_entry.id   AF-A0A2H5V8L6-F1
#
_cell.length_a   1.000
_cell.length_b   1.000
_cell.length_c   1.000
_cell.angle_alpha   90.00
_cell.angle_beta   90.00
_cell.angle_gamma   90.00
#
_symmetry.space_group_name_H-M   'P 1'
#
loop_
_entity.id
_entity.type
_entity.pdbx_description
1 polymer ?
#
loop_
_entity_poly.entity_id
_entity_poly.type
_entity_poly.pdbx_seq_one_letter_code
_entity_poly.pdbx_strand_id
1 'polypeptide(L)'
;MVVEARLDSIVDQFSDLILSLKMLFPHTDLRFVLDVMIHGLLHPDHRPKLSVEIFYKHGVDLKSKADALYRLTGYVPTIYASEGRLVIEPMLALDDVYALARDDDIESLAGSVVCCLDTLLSRRKLLHT
;
A
#
# COMPACT_ATOMS: atom_id res chain seq x y z
N MET A 1 -30.66 -23.62 -6.10
CA MET A 1 -29.73 -23.91 -4.98
C MET A 1 -28.27 -24.14 -5.37
N VAL A 2 -27.88 -24.44 -6.63
CA VAL A 2 -26.45 -24.59 -6.98
C VAL A 2 -25.70 -23.24 -7.04
N VAL A 3 -26.35 -22.20 -7.54
CA VAL A 3 -25.76 -20.85 -7.65
C VAL A 3 -25.60 -20.20 -6.28
N GLU A 4 -26.61 -20.31 -5.41
CA GLU A 4 -26.58 -19.76 -4.05
C GLU A 4 -25.44 -20.36 -3.22
N ALA A 5 -25.32 -21.69 -3.17
CA ALA A 5 -24.23 -22.34 -2.45
C ALA A 5 -22.83 -21.96 -2.98
N ARG A 6 -22.71 -21.68 -4.29
CA ARG A 6 -21.45 -21.20 -4.89
C ARG A 6 -21.17 -19.74 -4.54
N LEU A 7 -22.19 -18.91 -4.44
CA LEU A 7 -22.06 -17.52 -3.98
C LEU A 7 -21.64 -17.48 -2.52
N ASP A 8 -22.25 -18.29 -1.66
CA ASP A 8 -21.90 -18.37 -0.24
C ASP A 8 -20.41 -18.73 -0.07
N SER A 9 -19.93 -19.74 -0.80
CA SER A 9 -18.51 -20.12 -0.78
C SER A 9 -17.56 -19.00 -1.26
N ILE A 10 -17.98 -18.16 -2.22
CA ILE A 10 -17.18 -17.02 -2.69
C ILE A 10 -17.14 -15.93 -1.61
N VAL A 11 -18.26 -15.67 -0.94
CA VAL A 11 -18.35 -14.69 0.14
C VAL A 11 -17.48 -15.11 1.32
N ASP A 12 -17.45 -16.40 1.68
CA ASP A 12 -16.60 -16.93 2.74
C ASP A 12 -15.11 -16.72 2.39
N GLN A 13 -14.68 -17.14 1.20
CA GLN A 13 -13.29 -16.96 0.75
C GLN A 13 -12.88 -15.49 0.69
N PHE A 14 -13.78 -14.62 0.23
CA PHE A 14 -13.54 -13.19 0.22
C PHE A 14 -13.37 -12.65 1.65
N SER A 15 -14.21 -13.10 2.58
CA SER A 15 -14.15 -12.65 3.97
C SER A 15 -12.85 -13.10 4.65
N ASP A 16 -12.42 -14.34 4.43
CA ASP A 16 -11.14 -14.86 4.94
C ASP A 16 -9.93 -14.09 4.37
N LEU A 17 -9.98 -13.73 3.08
CA LEU A 17 -8.95 -12.88 2.47
C LEU A 17 -8.90 -11.50 3.12
N ILE A 18 -10.05 -10.84 3.29
CA ILE A 18 -10.14 -9.51 3.90
C ILE A 18 -9.62 -9.52 5.34
N LEU A 19 -9.95 -10.56 6.12
CA LEU A 19 -9.44 -10.73 7.47
C LEU A 19 -7.93 -10.94 7.48
N SER A 20 -7.41 -11.80 6.60
CA SER A 20 -5.97 -12.04 6.48
C SER A 20 -5.20 -10.77 6.12
N LEU A 21 -5.72 -9.97 5.19
CA LEU A 21 -5.12 -8.70 4.81
C LEU A 21 -5.13 -7.69 5.97
N LYS A 22 -6.23 -7.59 6.74
CA LYS A 22 -6.28 -6.72 7.92
C LYS A 22 -5.29 -7.13 9.01
N MET A 23 -5.03 -8.43 9.17
CA MET A 23 -4.04 -8.93 10.12
C MET A 23 -2.60 -8.68 9.65
N LEU A 24 -2.34 -8.81 8.35
CA LEU A 24 -1.02 -8.57 7.77
C LEU A 24 -0.66 -7.08 7.68
N PHE A 25 -1.66 -6.24 7.42
CA PHE A 25 -1.50 -4.79 7.25
C PHE A 25 -2.33 -4.06 8.30
N PRO A 26 -1.95 -4.14 9.59
CA PRO A 26 -2.67 -3.44 10.63
C PRO A 26 -2.63 -1.93 10.36
N HIS A 27 -3.70 -1.24 10.78
CA HIS A 27 -3.84 0.21 10.63
C HIS A 27 -3.73 0.73 9.18
N THR A 28 -3.79 -0.15 8.18
CA THR A 28 -3.60 0.22 6.78
C THR A 28 -4.93 0.22 6.04
N ASP A 29 -5.15 1.21 5.18
CA ASP A 29 -6.29 1.22 4.26
C ASP A 29 -6.23 -0.01 3.36
N LEU A 30 -7.23 -0.88 3.51
CA LEU A 30 -7.32 -2.12 2.77
C LEU A 30 -7.42 -1.90 1.26
N ARG A 31 -8.06 -0.81 0.83
CA ARG A 31 -8.12 -0.47 -0.60
C ARG A 31 -6.72 -0.22 -1.15
N PHE A 32 -5.91 0.53 -0.42
CA PHE A 32 -4.52 0.80 -0.80
C PHE A 32 -3.70 -0.50 -0.89
N VAL A 33 -3.85 -1.42 0.07
CA VAL A 33 -3.20 -2.75 0.03
C VAL A 33 -3.62 -3.54 -1.20
N LEU A 34 -4.93 -3.57 -1.49
CA LEU A 34 -5.46 -4.27 -2.66
C LEU A 34 -4.95 -3.67 -3.97
N ASP A 35 -4.88 -2.34 -4.09
CA ASP A 35 -4.38 -1.66 -5.29
C ASP A 35 -2.90 -2.01 -5.55
N VAL A 36 -2.05 -2.02 -4.51
CA VAL A 36 -0.64 -2.41 -4.61
C VAL A 36 -0.50 -3.90 -4.92
N MET A 37 -1.31 -4.77 -4.29
CA MET A 37 -1.31 -6.21 -4.54
C MET A 37 -1.72 -6.53 -5.98
N ILE A 38 -2.80 -5.92 -6.49
CA ILE A 38 -3.26 -6.09 -7.87
C ILE A 38 -2.19 -5.61 -8.85
N HIS A 39 -1.55 -4.46 -8.57
CA HIS A 39 -0.44 -3.99 -9.40
C HIS A 39 0.69 -5.03 -9.46
N GLY A 40 1.11 -5.60 -8.32
CA GLY A 40 2.15 -6.63 -8.28
C GLY A 40 1.78 -7.89 -9.05
N LEU A 41 0.50 -8.30 -9.04
CA LEU A 41 0.01 -9.44 -9.82
C LEU A 41 0.00 -9.17 -11.33
N LEU A 42 -0.36 -7.96 -11.76
CA LEU A 42 -0.41 -7.58 -13.17
C LEU A 42 0.95 -7.24 -13.77
N HIS A 43 1.86 -6.71 -12.94
CA HIS A 43 3.16 -6.18 -13.34
C HIS A 43 4.26 -6.58 -12.34
N PRO A 44 4.63 -7.87 -12.27
CA PRO A 44 5.55 -8.39 -11.25
C PRO A 44 6.96 -7.78 -11.32
N ASP A 45 7.40 -7.34 -12.50
CA ASP A 45 8.71 -6.72 -12.70
C ASP A 45 8.72 -5.20 -12.46
N HIS A 46 7.59 -4.63 -12.01
CA HIS A 46 7.43 -3.18 -11.87
C HIS A 46 7.10 -2.78 -10.44
N ARG A 47 7.92 -1.90 -9.86
CA ARG A 47 7.62 -1.25 -8.57
C ARG A 47 6.81 0.03 -8.83
N PRO A 48 5.55 0.12 -8.40
CA PRO A 48 4.74 1.30 -8.62
C PRO A 48 5.28 2.50 -7.83
N LYS A 49 5.18 3.70 -8.42
CA LYS A 49 5.23 4.93 -7.64
C LYS A 49 3.95 5.03 -6.82
N LEU A 50 4.09 5.20 -5.51
CA LEU A 50 2.99 5.38 -4.57
C LEU A 50 3.01 6.81 -4.03
N SER A 51 1.86 7.35 -3.66
CA SER A 51 1.74 8.46 -2.72
C SER A 51 1.21 7.87 -1.42
N VAL A 52 2.02 7.92 -0.38
CA VAL A 52 1.77 7.27 0.91
C VAL A 52 1.60 8.35 1.98
N GLU A 53 0.53 8.24 2.75
CA GLU A 53 0.23 9.09 3.89
C GLU A 53 0.21 8.24 5.17
N ILE A 54 0.99 8.67 6.16
CA ILE A 54 1.15 7.99 7.44
C ILE A 54 0.75 8.94 8.55
N PHE A 55 -0.26 8.56 9.33
CA PHE A 55 -0.66 9.25 10.55
C PHE A 55 -0.10 8.48 11.74
N TYR A 56 0.64 9.18 12.60
CA TYR A 56 1.22 8.63 13.83
C TYR A 56 0.39 9.02 15.04
N LYS A 57 0.45 8.18 16.06
CA LYS A 57 -0.14 8.42 17.37
C LYS A 57 0.40 9.73 17.99
N HIS A 58 -0.40 10.33 18.86
CA HIS A 58 0.00 11.53 19.58
C HIS A 58 1.27 11.32 20.43
N GLY A 59 2.18 12.30 20.40
CA GLY A 59 3.43 12.27 21.18
C GLY A 59 4.63 11.60 20.49
N VAL A 60 4.45 11.09 19.26
CA VAL A 60 5.53 10.51 18.46
C VAL A 60 6.45 11.59 17.91
N ASP A 61 7.77 11.34 17.95
CA ASP A 61 8.77 12.20 17.30
C ASP A 61 8.74 11.98 15.77
N LEU A 62 7.99 12.82 15.07
CA LEU A 62 7.85 12.76 13.61
C LEU A 62 9.16 12.98 12.87
N LYS A 63 10.12 13.71 13.44
CA LYS A 63 11.42 13.91 12.79
C LYS A 63 12.22 12.61 12.78
N SER A 64 12.24 11.91 13.91
CA SER A 64 12.84 10.58 14.00
C SER A 64 12.17 9.57 13.06
N LYS A 65 10.83 9.59 12.97
CA LYS A 65 10.08 8.76 12.03
C LYS A 65 10.36 9.10 10.57
N ALA A 66 10.45 10.39 10.23
CA ALA A 66 10.82 10.85 8.89
C ALA A 66 12.21 10.36 8.49
N ASP A 67 13.19 10.43 9.40
CA ASP A 67 14.54 9.94 9.16
C ASP A 67 14.56 8.41 8.98
N ALA A 68 13.75 7.67 9.75
CA ALA A 68 13.63 6.22 9.61
C ALA A 68 13.01 5.83 8.27
N LEU A 69 11.95 6.54 7.86
CA LEU A 69 11.27 6.36 6.60
C LEU A 69 12.19 6.68 5.40
N TYR A 70 13.01 7.73 5.52
CA TYR A 70 14.04 8.03 4.53
C TYR A 70 15.09 6.91 4.42
N ARG A 71 15.56 6.37 5.54
CA ARG A 71 16.52 5.25 5.52
C ARG A 71 15.94 3.99 4.88
N LEU A 72 14.65 3.73 5.08
CA LEU A 72 13.96 2.57 4.52
C LEU A 72 13.69 2.71 3.03
N THR A 73 13.25 3.89 2.58
CA THR A 73 12.72 4.09 1.22
C THR A 73 13.70 4.81 0.29
N GLY A 74 14.63 5.59 0.83
CA GLY A 74 15.48 6.51 0.06
C GLY A 74 14.78 7.82 -0.35
N TYR A 75 13.51 8.03 0.03
CA TYR A 75 12.72 9.21 -0.33
C TYR A 75 12.52 10.11 0.89
N VAL A 76 12.62 11.42 0.69
CA VAL A 76 12.45 12.40 1.78
C VAL A 76 10.96 12.64 1.99
N PRO A 77 10.40 12.35 3.18
CA PRO A 77 9.00 12.63 3.45
C PRO A 77 8.77 14.11 3.78
N THR A 78 7.59 14.60 3.43
CA THR A 78 7.06 15.89 3.91
C THR A 78 6.44 15.71 5.28
N ILE A 79 6.79 16.58 6.23
CA ILE A 79 6.34 16.52 7.62
C ILE A 79 5.22 17.54 7.86
N TYR A 80 4.04 17.06 8.28
CA TYR A 80 2.91 17.88 8.70
C TYR A 80 2.74 17.75 10.22
N ALA A 81 3.57 18.47 10.97
CA ALA A 81 3.73 18.27 12.41
C ALA A 81 2.44 18.52 13.24
N SER A 82 1.62 19.49 12.83
CA SER A 82 0.34 19.78 13.49
C SER A 82 -0.70 18.68 13.33
N GLU A 83 -0.53 17.80 12.34
CA GLU A 83 -1.47 16.74 11.97
C GLU A 83 -0.97 15.36 12.38
N GLY A 84 0.23 15.23 12.96
CA GLY A 84 0.81 13.91 13.23
C GLY A 84 1.16 13.13 11.95
N ARG A 85 1.32 13.81 10.80
CA ARG A 85 1.28 13.18 9.47
C ARG A 85 2.60 13.30 8.72
N LEU A 86 2.99 12.21 8.04
CA LEU A 86 4.07 12.17 7.05
C LEU A 86 3.49 11.81 5.68
N VAL A 87 3.97 12.47 4.63
CA VAL A 87 3.63 12.15 3.24
C VAL A 87 4.89 11.86 2.46
N ILE A 88 4.90 10.80 1.66
CA ILE A 88 6.05 10.38 0.87
C ILE A 88 5.60 9.84 -0.47
N GLU A 89 6.41 10.05 -1.52
CA GLU A 89 6.13 9.52 -2.86
C GLU A 89 7.19 8.53 -3.39
N PRO A 90 7.32 7.33 -2.78
CA PRO A 90 8.36 6.37 -3.08
C PRO A 90 7.95 5.38 -4.19
N MET A 91 8.93 4.62 -4.70
CA MET A 91 8.68 3.41 -5.49
C MET A 91 8.74 2.17 -4.59
N LEU A 92 7.58 1.59 -4.26
CA LEU A 92 7.46 0.50 -3.28
C LEU A 92 6.64 -0.68 -3.83
N ALA A 93 7.02 -1.88 -3.43
CA ALA A 93 6.24 -3.10 -3.62
C ALA A 93 5.41 -3.43 -2.37
N LEU A 94 4.58 -4.47 -2.46
CA LEU A 94 3.70 -4.89 -1.37
C LEU A 94 4.48 -5.24 -0.09
N ASP A 95 5.64 -5.89 -0.21
CA ASP A 95 6.51 -6.22 0.93
C ASP A 95 7.05 -4.98 1.65
N ASP A 96 7.30 -3.90 0.91
CA ASP A 96 7.75 -2.65 1.51
C ASP A 96 6.58 -1.97 2.26
N VAL A 97 5.37 -2.00 1.70
CA VAL A 97 4.14 -1.54 2.39
C VAL A 97 3.88 -2.36 3.64
N TYR A 98 4.12 -3.67 3.59
CA TYR A 98 4.03 -4.55 4.76
C TYR A 98 5.05 -4.15 5.83
N ALA A 99 6.29 -3.84 5.44
CA ALA A 99 7.30 -3.35 6.38
C ALA A 99 6.90 -2.03 7.05
N LEU A 100 6.28 -1.10 6.31
CA LEU A 100 5.75 0.14 6.87
C LEU A 100 4.61 -0.10 7.87
N ALA A 101 3.65 -0.96 7.52
CA ALA A 101 2.48 -1.26 8.34
C ALA A 101 2.81 -1.86 9.71
N ARG A 102 4.04 -2.35 9.92
CA ARG A 102 4.50 -2.95 11.17
C ARG A 102 4.99 -1.95 12.22
N ASP A 103 5.03 -0.66 11.90
CA ASP A 103 5.37 0.35 12.89
C ASP A 103 4.18 0.55 13.85
N ASP A 104 4.34 0.10 15.08
CA ASP A 104 3.32 0.18 16.14
C ASP A 104 2.93 1.62 16.50
N ASP A 105 3.73 2.63 16.12
CA ASP A 105 3.40 4.04 16.37
C ASP A 105 2.42 4.60 15.33
N ILE A 106 2.14 3.87 14.25
CA ILE A 106 1.17 4.26 13.23
C ILE A 106 -0.25 4.15 13.79
N GLU A 107 -1.02 5.20 13.59
CA GLU A 107 -2.46 5.22 13.82
C GLU A 107 -3.22 4.83 12.55
N SER A 108 -2.78 5.34 11.39
CA SER A 108 -3.35 5.03 10.08
C SER A 108 -2.31 5.15 8.96
N LEU A 109 -2.30 4.20 8.03
CA LEU A 109 -1.48 4.17 6.82
C LEU A 109 -2.41 4.11 5.59
N ALA A 110 -2.32 5.08 4.70
CA ALA A 110 -3.10 5.11 3.48
C ALA A 110 -2.24 5.53 2.29
N GLY A 111 -2.78 5.41 1.09
CA GLY A 111 -2.08 5.87 -0.09
C GLY A 111 -2.81 5.58 -1.38
N SER A 112 -2.13 5.89 -2.48
CA SER A 112 -2.61 5.60 -3.82
C SER A 112 -1.44 5.21 -4.73
N VAL A 113 -1.72 4.36 -5.71
CA VAL A 113 -0.80 4.09 -6.81
C VAL A 113 -0.83 5.29 -7.76
N VAL A 114 0.28 6.00 -7.86
CA VAL A 114 0.45 7.21 -8.71
C VAL A 114 1.04 6.85 -10.08
N CYS A 115 1.54 5.62 -10.25
CA CYS A 115 2.27 5.16 -11.43
C CYS A 115 1.73 5.64 -12.79
N CYS A 116 2.67 5.97 -13.69
CA CYS A 116 2.46 6.43 -15.05
C CYS A 116 1.84 5.34 -15.93
N LEU A 117 0.52 5.40 -16.14
CA LEU A 117 -0.21 4.52 -17.06
C LEU A 117 0.47 4.40 -18.44
N ASP A 118 1.15 5.47 -18.90
CA ASP A 118 1.84 5.56 -20.18
C ASP A 118 3.02 4.59 -20.35
N THR A 119 3.73 4.25 -19.26
CA THR A 119 4.87 3.32 -19.30
C THR A 119 4.43 1.86 -19.37
N LEU A 120 3.26 1.54 -18.80
CA LEU A 120 2.67 0.20 -18.83
C LEU A 120 1.94 -0.08 -20.15
N LEU A 121 1.29 0.94 -20.74
CA LEU A 121 0.60 0.83 -22.03
C LEU A 121 1.57 0.73 -23.23
N SER A 122 2.77 1.32 -23.13
CA SER A 122 3.77 1.25 -24.20
C SER A 122 4.39 -0.15 -24.39
N ARG A 123 4.53 -0.95 -23.32
CA ARG A 123 5.00 -2.35 -23.42
C ARG A 123 4.00 -3.28 -24.11
N ARG A 124 2.70 -3.01 -24.00
CA ARG A 124 1.66 -3.82 -24.68
C ARG A 124 1.70 -3.66 -26.20
N LYS A 125 2.14 -2.51 -26.71
CA LYS A 125 2.30 -2.28 -28.17
C LYS A 125 3.47 -3.05 -28.78
N LEU A 126 4.52 -3.35 -28.01
CA LEU A 126 5.70 -4.06 -28.49
C LEU A 126 5.55 -5.59 -28.52
N LEU A 127 4.57 -6.15 -27.80
CA LEU A 127 4.27 -7.59 -27.80
C LEU A 127 3.26 -8.00 -28.88
N HIS A 128 2.76 -7.05 -29.67
CA HIS A 128 1.79 -7.27 -30.75
C HIS A 128 2.29 -6.78 -32.13
N THR A 129 3.60 -6.67 -32.30
CA THR A 129 4.31 -6.44 -33.57
C THR A 129 5.35 -7.51 -33.78
#